data_AF-A0A1Q3CZP4-F1
#
_entry.id   AF-A0A1Q3CZP4-F1
#
_cell.length_a   1.000
_cell.length_b   1.000
_cell.length_c   1.000
_cell.angle_alpha   90.00
_cell.angle_beta   90.00
_cell.angle_gamma   90.00
#
_symmetry.space_group_name_H-M   'P 1'
#
loop_
_entity.id
_entity.type
_entity.pdbx_description
1 polymer ?
#
loop_
_entity_poly.entity_id
_entity_poly.type
_entity_poly.pdbx_seq_one_letter_code
_entity_poly.pdbx_strand_id
1 'polypeptide(L)'
;FTLQNRCGETIWPGILANAGRPQLMGGGLQLNPGQIINVGAPTGWSGRIWGRRGCTFNQSGRGSCITGDCGGVLKCAGTGTDAAIFTLQNRCRETIWPGILATLGKPQLMGGGFRLNPGQTINVGAPTGWSGRIWGRRGCSFDQSGRGSCVSGDCGGVLKCSGVGGVPPATLAEFTLNSPLDYYDMSLVDGFNLLMSIIPSNGSCKRIGCRSDVNQHCPAGLQVKRNNRVVACKSACFAFNQPQYCCTGAYGNPNTCKPTNYSKIFKDCCPSAYSYAYDDRTSLFTCNGANYLIRFC
;
A
#
# COMPACT_ATOMS: atom_id res chain seq x y z
N PHE A 1 -4.29 -18.62 -18.30
CA PHE A 1 -5.29 -17.61 -18.75
C PHE A 1 -5.23 -17.50 -20.28
N THR A 2 -6.21 -16.87 -20.92
CA THR A 2 -6.30 -16.76 -22.39
C THR A 2 -6.06 -15.31 -22.82
N LEU A 3 -5.22 -15.12 -23.84
CA LEU A 3 -5.01 -13.85 -24.50
C LEU A 3 -5.68 -13.89 -25.88
N GLN A 4 -6.51 -12.89 -26.17
CA GLN A 4 -7.16 -12.74 -27.46
C GLN A 4 -6.86 -11.34 -28.00
N ASN A 5 -6.36 -11.28 -29.24
CA ASN A 5 -6.26 -10.01 -29.94
C ASN A 5 -7.59 -9.68 -30.63
N ARG A 6 -8.28 -8.65 -30.13
CA ARG A 6 -9.51 -8.10 -30.75
C ARG A 6 -9.27 -6.81 -31.51
N CYS A 7 -8.02 -6.37 -31.66
CA CYS A 7 -7.65 -5.22 -32.45
C CYS A 7 -7.57 -5.61 -33.94
N GLY A 8 -7.75 -4.62 -34.83
CA GLY A 8 -7.54 -4.79 -36.28
C GLY A 8 -6.07 -4.82 -36.70
N GLU A 9 -5.14 -4.71 -35.75
CA GLU A 9 -3.70 -4.65 -35.95
C GLU A 9 -2.99 -5.70 -35.10
N THR A 10 -1.78 -6.08 -35.50
CA THR A 10 -0.90 -6.94 -34.69
C THR A 10 -0.52 -6.22 -33.40
N ILE A 11 -0.74 -6.89 -32.27
CA ILE A 11 -0.31 -6.40 -30.96
C ILE A 11 0.82 -7.27 -30.42
N TRP A 12 1.58 -6.72 -29.49
CA TRP A 12 2.71 -7.41 -28.89
C TRP A 12 2.58 -7.41 -27.38
N PRO A 13 1.86 -8.33 -26.74
CA PRO A 13 1.72 -8.28 -25.29
C PRO A 13 3.09 -8.44 -24.61
N GLY A 14 3.37 -7.54 -23.65
CA GLY A 14 4.46 -7.67 -22.72
C GLY A 14 4.03 -8.54 -21.54
N ILE A 15 4.89 -9.44 -21.10
CA ILE A 15 4.64 -10.29 -19.93
C ILE A 15 5.83 -10.15 -18.97
N LEU A 16 5.56 -9.84 -17.72
CA LEU A 16 6.60 -9.72 -16.71
C LEU A 16 6.15 -10.39 -15.43
N ALA A 17 6.77 -11.51 -15.09
CA ALA A 17 6.54 -12.21 -13.84
C ALA A 17 7.05 -11.38 -12.65
N ASN A 18 6.39 -11.53 -11.52
CA ASN A 18 6.92 -11.04 -10.26
C ASN A 18 8.10 -11.90 -9.80
N ALA A 19 8.85 -11.39 -8.82
CA ALA A 19 9.94 -12.12 -8.19
C ALA A 19 9.55 -13.52 -7.69
N GLY A 20 10.46 -14.47 -7.87
CA GLY A 20 10.25 -15.87 -7.52
C GLY A 20 9.18 -16.59 -8.36
N ARG A 21 8.61 -15.94 -9.39
CA ARG A 21 7.66 -16.56 -10.31
C ARG A 21 8.33 -16.83 -11.66
N PRO A 22 7.99 -17.95 -12.33
CA PRO A 22 8.54 -18.25 -13.64
C PRO A 22 8.05 -17.23 -14.67
N GLN A 23 8.97 -16.81 -15.54
CA GLN A 23 8.67 -15.92 -16.65
C GLN A 23 7.90 -16.68 -17.73
N LEU A 24 6.71 -16.18 -18.08
CA LEU A 24 5.85 -16.82 -19.07
C LEU A 24 6.16 -16.28 -20.48
N MET A 25 6.06 -17.14 -21.49
CA MET A 25 6.29 -16.80 -22.90
C MET A 25 7.62 -16.06 -23.17
N GLY A 26 8.64 -16.28 -22.33
CA GLY A 26 9.92 -15.57 -22.43
C GLY A 26 9.81 -14.05 -22.24
N GLY A 27 8.69 -13.53 -21.74
CA GLY A 27 8.47 -12.12 -21.44
C GLY A 27 7.72 -11.30 -22.48
N GLY A 28 7.29 -11.91 -23.57
CA GLY A 28 6.47 -11.24 -24.56
C GLY A 28 6.28 -12.08 -25.80
N LEU A 29 5.25 -11.75 -26.56
CA LEU A 29 4.88 -12.47 -27.78
C LEU A 29 4.20 -11.55 -28.79
N GLN A 30 4.16 -12.00 -30.04
CA GLN A 30 3.33 -11.42 -31.10
C GLN A 30 1.94 -12.05 -31.07
N LEU A 31 0.90 -11.24 -31.29
CA LEU A 31 -0.48 -11.67 -31.39
C LEU A 31 -1.14 -10.97 -32.60
N ASN A 32 -1.35 -11.73 -33.68
CA ASN A 32 -1.97 -11.23 -34.91
C ASN A 32 -3.48 -10.96 -34.70
N PRO A 33 -4.11 -10.13 -35.56
CA PRO A 33 -5.56 -9.86 -35.46
C PRO A 33 -6.38 -11.15 -35.39
N GLY A 34 -7.32 -11.21 -34.44
CA GLY A 34 -8.20 -12.37 -34.23
C GLY A 34 -7.55 -13.59 -33.57
N GLN A 35 -6.21 -13.59 -33.37
CA GLN A 35 -5.51 -14.71 -32.79
C GLN A 35 -5.82 -14.86 -31.30
N ILE A 36 -5.96 -16.13 -30.87
CA ILE A 36 -6.19 -16.52 -29.47
C ILE A 36 -5.04 -17.45 -29.06
N ILE A 37 -4.46 -17.19 -27.88
CA ILE A 37 -3.41 -18.03 -27.30
C ILE A 37 -3.76 -18.33 -25.84
N ASN A 38 -3.58 -19.59 -25.45
CA ASN A 38 -3.65 -20.01 -24.06
C ASN A 38 -2.26 -19.94 -23.44
N VAL A 39 -2.14 -19.17 -22.35
CA VAL A 39 -0.91 -19.06 -21.57
C VAL A 39 -1.06 -19.88 -20.30
N GLY A 40 -0.30 -20.97 -20.21
CA GLY A 40 -0.19 -21.78 -19.00
C GLY A 40 0.56 -20.99 -17.92
N ALA A 41 -0.06 -20.79 -16.77
CA ALA A 41 0.54 -20.15 -15.62
C ALA A 41 0.41 -21.10 -14.42
N PRO A 42 1.48 -21.33 -13.63
CA PRO A 42 1.38 -22.18 -12.46
C PRO A 42 0.42 -21.60 -11.43
N THR A 43 -0.11 -22.45 -10.56
CA THR A 43 -0.99 -22.02 -9.47
C THR A 43 -0.32 -20.95 -8.61
N GLY A 44 -1.01 -19.83 -8.40
CA GLY A 44 -0.48 -18.69 -7.65
C GLY A 44 0.55 -17.85 -8.41
N TRP A 45 0.70 -18.04 -9.72
CA TRP A 45 1.50 -17.13 -10.54
C TRP A 45 0.99 -15.70 -10.40
N SER A 46 1.92 -14.76 -10.33
CA SER A 46 1.63 -13.33 -10.29
C SER A 46 2.63 -12.59 -11.17
N GLY A 47 2.14 -11.56 -11.86
CA GLY A 47 2.90 -10.78 -12.81
C GLY A 47 2.03 -9.74 -13.49
N ARG A 48 2.63 -9.02 -14.44
CA ARG A 48 1.98 -8.00 -15.26
C ARG A 48 1.89 -8.48 -16.71
N ILE A 49 0.76 -8.19 -17.34
CA ILE A 49 0.53 -8.40 -18.76
C ILE A 49 -0.10 -7.11 -19.29
N TRP A 50 0.46 -6.56 -20.36
CA TRP A 50 -0.07 -5.35 -20.98
C TRP A 50 0.07 -5.43 -22.49
N GLY A 51 -0.83 -4.76 -23.21
CA GLY A 51 -0.76 -4.66 -24.66
C GLY A 51 0.26 -3.62 -25.11
N ARG A 52 0.94 -3.89 -26.23
CA ARG A 52 1.82 -2.94 -26.91
C ARG A 52 1.42 -2.85 -28.38
N ARG A 53 1.42 -1.63 -28.92
CA ARG A 53 0.97 -1.33 -30.29
C ARG A 53 1.97 -0.48 -31.05
N GLY A 54 1.96 -0.60 -32.37
CA GLY A 54 2.91 0.07 -33.26
C GLY A 54 4.34 -0.35 -32.96
N CYS A 55 4.58 -1.66 -32.84
CA CYS A 55 5.91 -2.17 -32.50
C CYS A 55 6.67 -2.63 -33.75
N THR A 56 7.95 -2.33 -33.78
CA THR A 56 8.90 -2.80 -34.80
C THR A 56 10.08 -3.44 -34.09
N PHE A 57 10.33 -4.73 -34.30
CA PHE A 57 11.46 -5.46 -33.74
C PHE A 57 12.30 -6.11 -34.84
N ASN A 58 13.62 -6.13 -34.67
CA ASN A 58 14.54 -6.84 -35.53
C ASN A 58 14.61 -8.35 -35.16
N GLN A 59 15.41 -9.11 -35.89
CA GLN A 59 15.58 -10.56 -35.67
C GLN A 59 16.16 -10.92 -34.28
N SER A 60 16.91 -10.01 -33.65
CA SER A 60 17.41 -10.20 -32.27
C SER A 60 16.41 -9.75 -31.21
N GLY A 61 15.20 -9.34 -31.62
CA GLY A 61 14.13 -8.90 -30.73
C GLY A 61 14.36 -7.52 -30.13
N ARG A 62 15.24 -6.68 -30.70
CA ARG A 62 15.42 -5.27 -30.32
C ARG A 62 14.60 -4.36 -31.24
N GLY A 63 14.06 -3.27 -30.70
CA GLY A 63 13.12 -2.43 -31.42
C GLY A 63 12.48 -1.36 -30.56
N SER A 64 11.25 -0.98 -30.90
CA SER A 64 10.44 -0.05 -30.09
C SER A 64 8.96 -0.24 -30.38
N CYS A 65 8.11 0.24 -29.46
CA CYS A 65 6.67 0.33 -29.58
C CYS A 65 6.19 1.78 -29.38
N ILE A 66 5.17 2.20 -30.13
CA ILE A 66 4.52 3.51 -29.90
C ILE A 66 3.86 3.58 -28.52
N THR A 67 3.25 2.47 -28.08
CA THR A 67 2.61 2.39 -26.75
C THR A 67 3.00 1.12 -26.01
N GLY A 68 3.16 1.24 -24.69
CA GLY A 68 3.46 0.11 -23.82
C GLY A 68 4.87 -0.47 -24.00
N ASP A 69 5.81 0.27 -24.59
CA ASP A 69 7.18 -0.20 -24.79
C ASP A 69 7.84 -0.69 -23.48
N CYS A 70 8.73 -1.67 -23.58
CA CYS A 70 9.38 -2.28 -22.41
C CYS A 70 10.91 -2.23 -22.47
N GLY A 71 11.44 -1.08 -22.90
CA GLY A 71 12.88 -0.82 -23.00
C GLY A 71 13.45 -1.27 -24.33
N GLY A 72 12.65 -1.21 -25.39
CA GLY A 72 13.06 -1.51 -26.76
C GLY A 72 13.33 -2.98 -27.04
N VAL A 73 12.67 -3.89 -26.32
CA VAL A 73 12.82 -5.34 -26.50
C VAL A 73 11.49 -6.06 -26.67
N LEU A 74 11.46 -7.06 -27.54
CA LEU A 74 10.32 -7.92 -27.81
C LEU A 74 9.95 -8.72 -26.56
N LYS A 75 10.94 -9.40 -26.00
CA LYS A 75 10.83 -10.18 -24.77
C LYS A 75 11.17 -9.25 -23.64
N CYS A 76 10.16 -8.81 -22.88
CA CYS A 76 10.38 -7.90 -21.78
C CYS A 76 11.28 -8.59 -20.75
N ALA A 77 12.51 -8.09 -20.67
CA ALA A 77 13.52 -8.51 -19.74
C ALA A 77 13.71 -7.37 -18.74
N GLY A 78 12.90 -7.38 -17.70
CA GLY A 78 13.42 -6.99 -16.41
C GLY A 78 13.87 -8.27 -15.74
N THR A 79 14.98 -8.24 -15.01
CA THR A 79 14.84 -8.78 -13.66
C THR A 79 13.57 -8.11 -13.15
N GLY A 80 12.51 -8.85 -12.82
CA GLY A 80 11.49 -8.24 -12.00
C GLY A 80 12.27 -7.76 -10.80
N THR A 81 12.64 -6.47 -10.74
CA THR A 81 13.20 -5.87 -9.52
C THR A 81 12.24 -6.36 -8.46
N ASP A 82 12.69 -7.15 -7.48
CA ASP A 82 11.86 -7.75 -6.44
C ASP A 82 10.81 -6.75 -5.95
N ALA A 83 9.63 -6.78 -6.58
CA ALA A 83 8.65 -5.73 -6.47
C ALA A 83 7.48 -6.36 -5.75
N ALA A 84 7.29 -5.96 -4.49
CA ALA A 84 6.10 -6.35 -3.76
C ALA A 84 4.89 -5.70 -4.44
N ILE A 85 3.82 -6.46 -4.58
CA ILE A 85 2.51 -5.93 -4.93
C ILE A 85 1.76 -5.63 -3.63
N PHE A 86 1.41 -4.36 -3.44
CA PHE A 86 0.40 -3.95 -2.48
C PHE A 86 -0.98 -4.10 -3.12
N THR A 87 -1.80 -4.99 -2.60
CA THR A 87 -3.22 -5.11 -2.96
C THR A 87 -4.02 -4.30 -1.95
N LEU A 88 -4.54 -3.14 -2.33
CA LEU A 88 -5.36 -2.31 -1.45
C LEU A 88 -6.83 -2.65 -1.66
N GLN A 89 -7.51 -3.12 -0.61
CA GLN A 89 -8.91 -3.54 -0.65
C GLN A 89 -9.74 -2.71 0.32
N ASN A 90 -10.86 -2.15 -0.17
CA ASN A 90 -11.84 -1.49 0.66
C ASN A 90 -13.04 -2.43 0.91
N ARG A 91 -13.22 -2.94 2.13
CA ARG A 91 -14.49 -3.56 2.54
C ARG A 91 -15.31 -2.68 3.47
N CYS A 92 -14.94 -1.42 3.62
CA CYS A 92 -15.78 -0.45 4.28
C CYS A 92 -17.06 -0.25 3.46
N ARG A 93 -18.15 0.14 4.14
CA ARG A 93 -19.43 0.42 3.48
C ARG A 93 -19.44 1.74 2.71
N GLU A 94 -18.36 2.51 2.79
CA GLU A 94 -18.20 3.82 2.18
C GLU A 94 -16.92 3.88 1.34
N THR A 95 -16.88 4.85 0.41
CA THR A 95 -15.65 5.16 -0.32
C THR A 95 -14.58 5.65 0.65
N ILE A 96 -13.36 5.17 0.47
CA ILE A 96 -12.18 5.71 1.13
C ILE A 96 -11.19 6.21 0.08
N TRP A 97 -10.23 7.01 0.52
CA TRP A 97 -9.17 7.51 -0.35
C TRP A 97 -7.82 7.14 0.25
N PRO A 98 -7.19 6.03 -0.17
CA PRO A 98 -5.87 5.71 0.30
C PRO A 98 -4.88 6.85 0.01
N GLY A 99 -4.03 7.14 0.99
CA GLY A 99 -2.85 7.98 0.85
C GLY A 99 -1.60 7.09 0.88
N ILE A 100 -0.58 7.47 0.12
CA ILE A 100 0.71 6.79 0.08
C ILE A 100 1.79 7.84 0.20
N LEU A 101 2.72 7.65 1.13
CA LEU A 101 3.92 8.46 1.27
C LEU A 101 5.14 7.55 1.14
N ALA A 102 6.00 7.86 0.17
CA ALA A 102 7.31 7.21 0.07
C ALA A 102 8.32 7.94 0.97
N THR A 103 9.27 7.19 1.56
CA THR A 103 10.43 7.77 2.24
C THR A 103 11.26 8.60 1.24
N LEU A 104 11.95 9.63 1.74
CA LEU A 104 12.81 10.48 0.90
C LEU A 104 13.77 9.62 0.06
N GLY A 105 13.86 9.94 -1.24
CA GLY A 105 14.68 9.21 -2.21
C GLY A 105 14.02 7.94 -2.77
N LYS A 106 12.81 7.57 -2.34
CA LYS A 106 12.04 6.46 -2.92
C LYS A 106 10.95 6.98 -3.87
N PRO A 107 10.59 6.22 -4.91
CA PRO A 107 9.58 6.67 -5.87
C PRO A 107 8.19 6.73 -5.23
N GLN A 108 7.47 7.81 -5.53
CA GLN A 108 6.10 8.01 -5.09
C GLN A 108 5.15 7.10 -5.88
N LEU A 109 4.42 6.23 -5.18
CA LEU A 109 3.47 5.32 -5.82
C LEU A 109 2.12 6.00 -6.03
N MET A 110 1.47 5.73 -7.17
CA MET A 110 0.12 6.21 -7.52
C MET A 110 -0.09 7.74 -7.40
N GLY A 111 0.97 8.55 -7.49
CA GLY A 111 0.91 9.99 -7.21
C GLY A 111 0.55 10.35 -5.76
N GLY A 112 0.65 9.39 -4.84
CA GLY A 112 0.41 9.60 -3.41
C GLY A 112 -1.03 9.45 -2.94
N GLY A 113 -1.98 9.17 -3.83
CA GLY A 113 -3.33 8.86 -3.39
C GLY A 113 -4.30 8.55 -4.52
N PHE A 114 -5.43 7.93 -4.18
CA PHE A 114 -6.49 7.63 -5.15
C PHE A 114 -7.80 7.36 -4.44
N ARG A 115 -8.90 7.30 -5.21
CA ARG A 115 -10.23 6.91 -4.73
C ARG A 115 -10.36 5.39 -4.77
N LEU A 116 -10.93 4.79 -3.71
CA LEU A 116 -11.19 3.36 -3.63
C LEU A 116 -12.63 3.11 -3.13
N ASN A 117 -13.51 2.65 -4.03
CA ASN A 117 -14.93 2.44 -3.72
C ASN A 117 -15.18 1.20 -2.85
N PRO A 118 -16.36 1.08 -2.20
CA PRO A 118 -16.73 -0.14 -1.47
C PRO A 118 -16.59 -1.39 -2.34
N GLY A 119 -15.97 -2.43 -1.81
CA GLY A 119 -15.69 -3.70 -2.49
C GLY A 119 -14.55 -3.64 -3.52
N GLN A 120 -14.04 -2.44 -3.84
CA GLN A 120 -12.99 -2.29 -4.85
C GLN A 120 -11.63 -2.75 -4.32
N THR A 121 -10.84 -3.31 -5.22
CA THR A 121 -9.45 -3.69 -4.98
C THR A 121 -8.56 -3.07 -6.07
N ILE A 122 -7.41 -2.53 -5.69
CA ILE A 122 -6.39 -1.97 -6.60
C ILE A 122 -5.02 -2.56 -6.26
N ASN A 123 -4.29 -2.99 -7.29
CA ASN A 123 -2.90 -3.43 -7.16
C ASN A 123 -1.95 -2.27 -7.41
N VAL A 124 -0.98 -2.09 -6.52
CA VAL A 124 0.08 -1.09 -6.59
C VAL A 124 1.42 -1.80 -6.52
N GLY A 125 2.22 -1.70 -7.58
CA GLY A 125 3.58 -2.24 -7.56
C GLY A 125 4.52 -1.29 -6.83
N ALA A 126 5.32 -1.83 -5.91
CA ALA A 126 6.39 -1.11 -5.25
C ALA A 126 7.74 -1.74 -5.62
N PRO A 127 8.76 -0.95 -6.00
CA PRO A 127 10.06 -1.51 -6.36
C PRO A 127 10.80 -2.06 -5.13
N THR A 128 11.83 -2.89 -5.37
CA THR A 128 12.77 -3.31 -4.33
C THR A 128 13.39 -2.10 -3.65
N GLY A 129 13.63 -2.20 -2.35
CA GLY A 129 14.17 -1.12 -1.54
C GLY A 129 13.16 0.00 -1.28
N TRP A 130 11.90 -0.12 -1.72
CA TRP A 130 10.88 0.87 -1.40
C TRP A 130 10.60 0.86 0.11
N SER A 131 10.52 2.04 0.69
CA SER A 131 10.02 2.22 2.04
C SER A 131 9.05 3.39 2.08
N GLY A 132 8.09 3.31 2.97
CA GLY A 132 7.04 4.31 3.10
C GLY A 132 5.85 3.81 3.90
N ARG A 133 4.79 4.60 3.86
CA ARG A 133 3.56 4.37 4.61
C ARG A 133 2.31 4.56 3.77
N ILE A 134 1.27 3.80 4.11
CA ILE A 134 -0.03 3.77 3.46
C ILE A 134 -1.10 3.95 4.54
N TRP A 135 -2.12 4.78 4.26
CA TRP A 135 -3.23 5.00 5.21
C TRP A 135 -4.55 5.22 4.48
N GLY A 136 -5.67 5.10 5.21
CA GLY A 136 -7.00 5.38 4.69
C GLY A 136 -7.48 6.79 5.06
N ARG A 137 -8.07 7.50 4.09
CA ARG A 137 -8.78 8.77 4.33
C ARG A 137 -10.28 8.59 4.21
N ARG A 138 -11.06 9.24 5.08
CA ARG A 138 -12.52 9.09 5.16
C ARG A 138 -13.23 10.44 5.02
N GLY A 139 -14.47 10.37 4.53
CA GLY A 139 -15.35 11.54 4.42
C GLY A 139 -14.78 12.63 3.52
N CYS A 140 -14.06 12.25 2.46
CA CYS A 140 -13.42 13.21 1.57
C CYS A 140 -14.39 13.77 0.53
N SER A 141 -14.16 15.02 0.15
CA SER A 141 -14.78 15.66 -1.01
C SER A 141 -13.68 16.37 -1.78
N PHE A 142 -13.54 16.06 -3.07
CA PHE A 142 -12.58 16.68 -3.97
C PHE A 142 -13.30 17.21 -5.22
N ASP A 143 -12.88 18.37 -5.69
CA ASP A 143 -13.30 18.94 -6.97
C ASP A 143 -12.62 18.22 -8.16
N GLN A 144 -12.92 18.66 -9.38
CA GLN A 144 -12.34 18.09 -10.61
C GLN A 144 -10.82 18.29 -10.71
N SER A 145 -10.27 19.30 -10.03
CA SER A 145 -8.82 19.53 -9.94
C SER A 145 -8.13 18.66 -8.87
N GLY A 146 -8.90 17.88 -8.13
CA GLY A 146 -8.41 17.05 -7.03
C GLY A 146 -8.14 17.83 -5.74
N ARG A 147 -8.69 19.05 -5.59
CA ARG A 147 -8.59 19.85 -4.36
C ARG A 147 -9.83 19.71 -3.51
N GLY A 148 -9.69 19.77 -2.19
CA GLY A 148 -10.78 19.58 -1.26
C GLY A 148 -10.31 19.28 0.15
N SER A 149 -10.97 18.34 0.84
CA SER A 149 -10.59 17.95 2.21
C SER A 149 -11.14 16.58 2.57
N CYS A 150 -10.55 15.97 3.60
CA CYS A 150 -11.02 14.77 4.27
C CYS A 150 -11.28 15.03 5.76
N VAL A 151 -12.21 14.28 6.35
CA VAL A 151 -12.49 14.34 7.80
C VAL A 151 -11.34 13.77 8.63
N SER A 152 -10.69 12.72 8.14
CA SER A 152 -9.56 12.08 8.80
C SER A 152 -8.50 11.65 7.79
N GLY A 153 -7.23 11.75 8.18
CA GLY A 153 -6.09 11.38 7.36
C GLY A 153 -5.83 12.28 6.16
N ASP A 154 -6.42 13.49 6.12
CA ASP A 154 -6.18 14.45 5.03
C ASP A 154 -4.69 14.71 4.81
N CYS A 155 -4.26 15.08 3.60
CA CYS A 155 -2.84 15.29 3.28
C CYS A 155 -2.59 16.64 2.61
N GLY A 156 -3.25 17.70 3.11
CA GLY A 156 -3.11 19.07 2.60
C GLY A 156 -4.19 19.44 1.60
N GLY A 157 -5.37 18.85 1.71
CA GLY A 157 -6.54 19.18 0.89
C GLY A 157 -6.42 18.73 -0.57
N VAL A 158 -5.64 17.68 -0.83
CA VAL A 158 -5.39 17.18 -2.19
C VAL A 158 -5.64 15.67 -2.31
N LEU A 159 -6.18 15.25 -3.45
CA LEU A 159 -6.39 13.84 -3.78
C LEU A 159 -5.07 13.08 -3.89
N LYS A 160 -4.07 13.71 -4.53
CA LYS A 160 -2.72 13.21 -4.72
C LYS A 160 -1.79 13.83 -3.68
N CYS A 161 -1.48 13.09 -2.61
CA CYS A 161 -0.74 13.62 -1.46
C CYS A 161 0.68 14.10 -1.81
N SER A 162 1.26 13.67 -2.94
CA SER A 162 2.48 14.26 -3.51
C SER A 162 3.64 14.45 -2.51
N GLY A 163 3.89 13.47 -1.64
CA GLY A 163 4.96 13.54 -0.63
C GLY A 163 4.56 14.12 0.72
N VAL A 164 3.28 14.47 0.92
CA VAL A 164 2.73 14.91 2.21
C VAL A 164 2.12 13.74 2.96
N GLY A 165 2.45 13.62 4.25
CA GLY A 165 1.86 12.62 5.14
C GLY A 165 0.41 12.90 5.50
N GLY A 166 -0.33 11.88 5.93
CA GLY A 166 -1.66 12.07 6.50
C GLY A 166 -1.59 12.85 7.80
N VAL A 167 -2.46 13.84 7.96
CA VAL A 167 -2.67 14.58 9.19
C VAL A 167 -3.30 13.62 10.23
N PRO A 168 -2.66 13.42 11.39
CA PRO A 168 -3.22 12.61 12.47
C PRO A 168 -4.61 13.12 12.92
N PRO A 169 -5.52 12.23 13.34
CA PRO A 169 -5.33 10.80 13.50
C PRO A 169 -5.41 9.97 12.21
N ALA A 170 -4.46 9.05 12.03
CA ALA A 170 -4.43 8.12 10.90
C ALA A 170 -3.80 6.78 11.30
N THR A 171 -4.52 5.67 11.04
CA THR A 171 -3.95 4.32 11.13
C THR A 171 -2.97 4.12 9.97
N LEU A 172 -1.73 3.75 10.26
CA LEU A 172 -0.67 3.60 9.25
C LEU A 172 -0.30 2.13 9.01
N ALA A 173 -0.02 1.80 7.76
CA ALA A 173 0.64 0.58 7.35
C ALA A 173 2.02 0.97 6.81
N GLU A 174 3.08 0.53 7.47
CA GLU A 174 4.45 0.96 7.19
C GLU A 174 5.26 -0.23 6.65
N PHE A 175 6.14 0.05 5.68
CA PHE A 175 6.93 -0.97 5.02
C PHE A 175 8.35 -0.48 4.73
N THR A 176 9.29 -1.41 4.81
CA THR A 176 10.64 -1.30 4.25
C THR A 176 10.95 -2.61 3.52
N LEU A 177 10.99 -2.56 2.19
CA LEU A 177 11.14 -3.73 1.33
C LEU A 177 12.63 -3.99 1.01
N ASN A 178 13.34 -4.76 1.82
CA ASN A 178 14.79 -4.95 1.70
C ASN A 178 15.17 -6.33 1.14
N SER A 179 14.56 -6.74 0.01
CA SER A 179 14.69 -8.08 -0.59
C SER A 179 16.03 -8.80 -0.28
N PRO A 180 16.00 -9.97 0.37
CA PRO A 180 14.82 -10.83 0.51
C PRO A 180 13.92 -10.52 1.72
N LEU A 181 14.39 -9.78 2.71
CA LEU A 181 13.71 -9.60 4.01
C LEU A 181 13.02 -8.24 4.08
N ASP A 182 11.71 -8.26 4.04
CA ASP A 182 10.88 -7.07 4.24
C ASP A 182 10.60 -6.86 5.73
N TYR A 183 10.44 -5.61 6.12
CA TYR A 183 9.91 -5.17 7.41
C TYR A 183 8.56 -4.50 7.17
N TYR A 184 7.58 -4.83 8.00
CA TYR A 184 6.26 -4.22 7.95
C TYR A 184 5.64 -4.17 9.34
N ASP A 185 4.80 -3.18 9.52
CA ASP A 185 4.05 -2.97 10.75
C ASP A 185 2.77 -2.19 10.47
N MET A 186 1.90 -2.21 11.48
CA MET A 186 0.77 -1.32 11.56
C MET A 186 1.00 -0.38 12.73
N SER A 187 0.83 0.91 12.53
CA SER A 187 1.17 1.92 13.52
C SER A 187 0.00 2.82 13.87
N LEU A 188 -0.20 2.99 15.18
CA LEU A 188 -1.18 3.88 15.80
C LEU A 188 -0.49 5.00 16.59
N VAL A 189 0.82 5.21 16.37
CA VAL A 189 1.58 6.34 16.94
C VAL A 189 0.95 7.66 16.53
N ASP A 190 0.46 7.73 15.29
CA ASP A 190 -0.30 8.84 14.72
C ASP A 190 -1.82 8.71 14.98
N GLY A 191 -2.25 7.87 15.93
CA GLY A 191 -3.64 7.65 16.26
C GLY A 191 -4.35 6.63 15.36
N PHE A 192 -5.68 6.63 15.41
CA PHE A 192 -6.53 5.67 14.71
C PHE A 192 -7.69 6.38 14.02
N ASN A 193 -8.03 6.00 12.79
CA ASN A 193 -9.22 6.51 12.11
C ASN A 193 -10.04 5.43 11.39
N LEU A 194 -9.38 4.36 10.96
CA LEU A 194 -9.95 3.30 10.14
C LEU A 194 -9.34 1.96 10.53
N LEU A 195 -10.18 0.93 10.60
CA LEU A 195 -9.73 -0.45 10.76
C LEU A 195 -8.90 -0.87 9.55
N MET A 196 -7.74 -1.46 9.81
CA MET A 196 -6.83 -1.93 8.79
C MET A 196 -6.20 -3.26 9.19
N SER A 197 -5.80 -4.04 8.18
CA SER A 197 -5.00 -5.24 8.35
C SER A 197 -3.98 -5.35 7.22
N ILE A 198 -2.82 -5.91 7.54
CA ILE A 198 -1.76 -6.27 6.59
C ILE A 198 -1.67 -7.78 6.56
N ILE A 199 -1.83 -8.32 5.36
CA ILE A 199 -1.92 -9.75 5.12
C ILE A 199 -0.86 -10.11 4.07
N PRO A 200 0.30 -10.63 4.50
CA PRO A 200 1.30 -11.15 3.58
C PRO A 200 0.75 -12.33 2.76
N SER A 201 1.16 -12.45 1.51
CA SER A 201 0.81 -13.58 0.65
C SER A 201 1.56 -14.85 1.03
N ASN A 202 2.72 -14.71 1.66
CA ASN A 202 3.46 -15.83 2.23
C ASN A 202 2.80 -16.24 3.56
N GLY A 203 2.23 -17.45 3.60
CA GLY A 203 1.46 -17.95 4.73
C GLY A 203 2.25 -18.15 6.02
N SER A 204 3.59 -18.21 5.96
CA SER A 204 4.44 -18.28 7.16
C SER A 204 4.60 -16.93 7.86
N CYS A 205 4.34 -15.82 7.17
CA CYS A 205 4.47 -14.49 7.71
C CYS A 205 3.22 -14.08 8.51
N LYS A 206 3.44 -13.27 9.56
CA LYS A 206 2.37 -12.87 10.47
C LYS A 206 1.35 -11.97 9.78
N ARG A 207 0.06 -12.34 9.89
CA ARG A 207 -1.05 -11.43 9.57
C ARG A 207 -1.27 -10.50 10.76
N ILE A 208 -1.34 -9.19 10.50
CA ILE A 208 -1.47 -8.18 11.54
C ILE A 208 -2.69 -7.29 11.28
N GLY A 209 -3.30 -6.80 12.36
CA GLY A 209 -4.49 -5.97 12.31
C GLY A 209 -5.06 -5.72 13.70
N CYS A 210 -6.14 -4.94 13.75
CA CYS A 210 -6.86 -4.66 14.98
C CYS A 210 -7.93 -5.74 15.24
N ARG A 211 -8.11 -6.11 16.51
CA ARG A 211 -9.18 -7.01 16.98
C ARG A 211 -10.51 -6.27 17.13
N SER A 212 -10.45 -4.99 17.48
CA SER A 212 -11.62 -4.11 17.66
C SER A 212 -11.35 -2.71 17.12
N ASP A 213 -12.43 -1.95 16.90
CA ASP A 213 -12.38 -0.56 16.44
C ASP A 213 -12.03 0.36 17.62
N VAL A 214 -10.85 1.00 17.57
CA VAL A 214 -10.37 1.91 18.62
C VAL A 214 -11.34 3.09 18.82
N ASN A 215 -12.10 3.50 17.80
CA ASN A 215 -13.07 4.58 17.93
C ASN A 215 -14.16 4.27 18.96
N GLN A 216 -14.49 2.98 19.18
CA GLN A 216 -15.48 2.55 20.17
C GLN A 216 -14.96 2.61 21.61
N HIS A 217 -13.64 2.63 21.78
CA HIS A 217 -12.95 2.66 23.07
C HIS A 217 -12.14 3.94 23.28
N CYS A 218 -12.31 4.93 22.40
CA CYS A 218 -11.50 6.14 22.40
C CYS A 218 -11.79 7.01 23.64
N PRO A 219 -10.79 7.33 24.48
CA PRO A 219 -10.97 8.20 25.64
C PRO A 219 -11.48 9.59 25.25
N ALA A 220 -12.30 10.21 26.10
CA ALA A 220 -12.93 11.51 25.80
C ALA A 220 -11.95 12.59 25.32
N GLY A 221 -10.77 12.71 25.94
CA GLY A 221 -9.74 13.68 25.56
C GLY A 221 -9.04 13.40 24.21
N LEU A 222 -9.26 12.22 23.63
CA LEU A 222 -8.66 11.79 22.36
C LEU A 222 -9.66 11.73 21.20
N GLN A 223 -10.95 11.89 21.47
CA GLN A 223 -12.00 11.73 20.46
C GLN A 223 -11.99 12.86 19.42
N VAL A 224 -12.02 12.48 18.14
CA VAL A 224 -12.42 13.36 17.03
C VAL A 224 -13.85 13.02 16.67
N LYS A 225 -14.76 14.00 16.77
CA LYS A 225 -16.20 13.79 16.53
C LYS A 225 -16.69 14.48 15.27
N ARG A 226 -17.61 13.82 14.56
CA ARG A 226 -18.45 14.42 13.51
C ARG A 226 -19.88 13.95 13.73
N ASN A 227 -20.84 14.87 13.75
CA ASN A 227 -22.25 14.58 14.00
C ASN A 227 -22.46 13.71 15.26
N ASN A 228 -21.80 14.08 16.37
CA ASN A 228 -21.79 13.37 17.66
C ASN A 228 -21.26 11.92 17.63
N ARG A 229 -20.67 11.46 16.52
CA ARG A 229 -20.00 10.15 16.42
C ARG A 229 -18.49 10.31 16.46
N VAL A 230 -17.80 9.44 17.18
CA VAL A 230 -16.33 9.37 17.15
C VAL A 230 -15.91 8.80 15.80
N VAL A 231 -15.24 9.61 14.99
CA VAL A 231 -14.79 9.23 13.64
C VAL A 231 -13.31 8.89 13.58
N ALA A 232 -12.54 9.34 14.57
CA ALA A 232 -11.15 9.00 14.76
C ALA A 232 -10.72 9.21 16.22
N CYS A 233 -9.60 8.63 16.61
CA CYS A 233 -9.01 8.70 17.93
C CYS A 233 -7.56 9.19 17.83
N LYS A 234 -7.26 10.34 18.43
CA LYS A 234 -5.91 10.90 18.53
C LYS A 234 -5.03 9.98 19.37
N SER A 235 -3.74 9.89 19.05
CA SER A 235 -2.76 9.40 20.02
C SER A 235 -2.57 10.42 21.15
N ALA A 236 -2.06 9.98 22.29
CA ALA A 236 -1.76 10.88 23.41
C ALA A 236 -0.69 11.92 23.04
N CYS A 237 0.28 11.55 22.20
CA CYS A 237 1.26 12.51 21.70
C CYS A 237 0.59 13.63 20.93
N PHE A 238 -0.26 13.28 19.95
CA PHE A 238 -0.95 14.29 19.13
C PHE A 238 -1.95 15.14 19.94
N ALA A 239 -2.56 14.57 20.98
CA ALA A 239 -3.52 15.30 21.81
C ALA A 239 -2.88 16.25 22.83
N PHE A 240 -1.76 15.85 23.45
CA PHE A 240 -1.21 16.55 24.61
C PHE A 240 0.18 17.14 24.39
N ASN A 241 0.90 16.70 23.34
CA ASN A 241 2.25 17.15 23.00
C ASN A 241 3.23 17.12 24.18
N GLN A 242 3.13 16.08 25.02
CA GLN A 242 4.00 15.91 26.19
C GLN A 242 5.14 14.93 25.90
N PRO A 243 6.36 15.18 26.41
CA PRO A 243 7.54 14.34 26.14
C PRO A 243 7.32 12.84 26.42
N GLN A 244 6.62 12.49 27.50
CA GLN A 244 6.33 11.10 27.87
C GLN A 244 5.37 10.37 26.91
N TYR A 245 4.57 11.11 26.13
CA TYR A 245 3.68 10.52 25.13
C TYR A 245 4.31 10.52 23.74
N CYS A 246 5.12 11.54 23.43
CA CYS A 246 5.81 11.67 22.16
C CYS A 246 7.18 11.00 22.12
N CYS A 247 7.65 10.48 23.26
CA CYS A 247 8.97 9.89 23.42
C CYS A 247 10.10 10.83 22.96
N THR A 248 10.10 12.06 23.48
CA THR A 248 11.10 13.09 23.16
C THR A 248 11.85 13.55 24.42
N GLY A 249 12.97 14.26 24.24
CA GLY A 249 13.77 14.79 25.35
C GLY A 249 14.22 13.68 26.31
N ALA A 250 13.89 13.82 27.61
CA ALA A 250 14.21 12.82 28.63
C ALA A 250 13.57 11.44 28.36
N TYR A 251 12.52 11.37 27.53
CA TYR A 251 11.83 10.15 27.12
C TYR A 251 12.28 9.66 25.73
N GLY A 252 13.38 10.19 25.18
CA GLY A 252 13.88 9.88 23.84
C GLY A 252 14.55 8.52 23.67
N ASN A 253 14.25 7.54 24.52
CA ASN A 253 14.74 6.17 24.36
C ASN A 253 13.77 5.13 24.98
N PRO A 254 13.86 3.85 24.58
CA PRO A 254 12.99 2.78 25.09
C PRO A 254 13.08 2.54 26.61
N ASN A 255 14.19 2.93 27.24
CA ASN A 255 14.38 2.76 28.69
C ASN A 255 13.59 3.81 29.48
N THR A 256 13.35 4.98 28.93
CA THR A 256 12.63 6.08 29.60
C THR A 256 11.20 6.29 29.09
N CYS A 257 10.90 6.06 27.80
CA CYS A 257 9.52 6.09 27.31
C CYS A 257 8.83 4.74 27.54
N LYS A 258 7.86 4.70 28.45
CA LYS A 258 7.12 3.49 28.81
C LYS A 258 5.68 3.54 28.32
N PRO A 259 5.01 2.38 28.16
CA PRO A 259 3.59 2.33 27.87
C PRO A 259 2.77 3.14 28.88
N THR A 260 1.79 3.90 28.39
CA THR A 260 0.93 4.76 29.20
C THR A 260 -0.49 4.20 29.25
N ASN A 261 -1.35 4.76 30.10
CA ASN A 261 -2.77 4.39 30.12
C ASN A 261 -3.44 4.61 28.76
N TYR A 262 -2.97 5.58 27.99
CA TYR A 262 -3.46 5.82 26.63
C TYR A 262 -2.96 4.76 25.66
N SER A 263 -1.64 4.51 25.57
CA SER A 263 -1.12 3.54 24.59
C SER A 263 -1.62 2.11 24.86
N LYS A 264 -1.86 1.75 26.13
CA LYS A 264 -2.46 0.45 26.48
C LYS A 264 -3.84 0.23 25.83
N ILE A 265 -4.69 1.25 25.76
CA ILE A 265 -6.01 1.14 25.10
C ILE A 265 -5.87 0.80 23.62
N PHE A 266 -4.94 1.47 22.93
CA PHE A 266 -4.63 1.20 21.54
C PHE A 266 -4.06 -0.21 21.37
N LYS A 267 -3.21 -0.64 22.30
CA LYS A 267 -2.61 -1.98 22.28
C LYS A 267 -3.63 -3.09 22.53
N ASP A 268 -4.57 -2.89 23.43
CA ASP A 268 -5.63 -3.87 23.73
C ASP A 268 -6.53 -4.08 22.51
N CYS A 269 -6.87 -3.00 21.79
CA CYS A 269 -7.63 -3.07 20.55
C CYS A 269 -6.81 -3.69 19.41
N CYS A 270 -5.51 -3.38 19.33
CA CYS A 270 -4.63 -3.77 18.22
C CYS A 270 -3.30 -4.34 18.73
N PRO A 271 -3.25 -5.58 19.25
CA PRO A 271 -2.06 -6.12 19.93
C PRO A 271 -0.84 -6.29 19.05
N SER A 272 -1.02 -6.38 17.73
CA SER A 272 0.04 -6.46 16.72
C SER A 272 0.41 -5.10 16.10
N ALA A 273 -0.06 -3.98 16.66
CA ALA A 273 0.23 -2.65 16.15
C ALA A 273 1.12 -1.87 17.12
N TYR A 274 1.91 -0.94 16.60
CA TYR A 274 2.60 0.04 17.40
C TYR A 274 1.58 0.92 18.10
N SER A 275 1.57 0.90 19.43
CA SER A 275 0.70 1.75 20.25
C SER A 275 1.38 3.05 20.71
N TYR A 276 2.72 3.10 20.64
CA TYR A 276 3.58 4.24 20.91
C TYR A 276 4.95 4.02 20.23
N ALA A 277 5.82 5.02 20.23
CA ALA A 277 7.03 5.04 19.39
C ALA A 277 8.05 3.91 19.63
N TYR A 278 8.12 3.35 20.84
CA TYR A 278 9.11 2.30 21.17
C TYR A 278 8.47 0.92 21.45
N ASP A 279 7.35 0.61 20.80
CA ASP A 279 6.59 -0.64 20.94
C ASP A 279 7.10 -1.76 20.00
N ASP A 280 8.41 -1.87 19.76
CA ASP A 280 8.96 -2.73 18.69
C ASP A 280 8.66 -4.22 18.89
N ARG A 281 8.85 -4.73 20.11
CA ARG A 281 8.90 -6.16 20.44
C ARG A 281 7.67 -6.95 19.98
N THR A 282 6.52 -6.30 19.86
CA THR A 282 5.24 -6.93 19.51
C THR A 282 4.59 -6.34 18.26
N SER A 283 5.26 -5.41 17.59
CA SER A 283 4.66 -4.58 16.53
C SER A 283 5.45 -4.56 15.24
N LEU A 284 6.74 -4.88 15.26
CA LEU A 284 7.56 -5.00 14.05
C LEU A 284 7.58 -6.45 13.56
N PHE A 285 7.28 -6.64 12.29
CA PHE A 285 7.25 -7.97 11.68
C PHE A 285 8.13 -8.00 10.44
N THR A 286 8.63 -9.20 10.15
CA THR A 286 9.42 -9.45 8.95
C THR A 286 8.78 -10.52 8.08
N CYS A 287 9.07 -10.48 6.79
CA CYS A 287 8.60 -11.47 5.84
C CYS A 287 9.56 -11.60 4.66
N ASN A 288 9.74 -12.82 4.16
CA ASN A 288 10.52 -13.07 2.96
C ASN A 288 9.59 -13.34 1.77
N GLY A 289 9.87 -12.64 0.65
CA GLY A 289 9.26 -12.93 -0.66
C GLY A 289 7.74 -12.84 -0.67
N ALA A 290 7.16 -11.76 -0.16
CA ALA A 290 5.71 -11.58 -0.09
C ALA A 290 5.20 -10.40 -0.91
N ASN A 291 3.96 -10.56 -1.39
CA ASN A 291 3.06 -9.47 -1.70
C ASN A 291 2.21 -9.20 -0.45
N TYR A 292 1.58 -8.03 -0.36
CA TYR A 292 0.83 -7.64 0.82
C TYR A 292 -0.57 -7.17 0.44
N LEU A 293 -1.59 -7.80 1.03
CA LEU A 293 -2.95 -7.28 1.03
C LEU A 293 -3.11 -6.31 2.20
N ILE A 294 -3.39 -5.06 1.88
CA ILE A 294 -3.77 -4.02 2.83
C ILE A 294 -5.27 -3.87 2.74
N ARG A 295 -5.97 -4.37 3.75
CA ARG A 295 -7.43 -4.39 3.77
C ARG A 295 -7.96 -3.39 4.80
N PHE A 296 -8.77 -2.47 4.31
CA PHE A 296 -9.51 -1.50 5.11
C PHE A 296 -10.94 -2.01 5.34
N CYS A 297 -11.31 -2.18 6.61
CA CYS A 297 -12.53 -2.89 7.03
C CYS A 297 -12.70 -4.32 6.42
#